data_AF-A0A957JHY5-F1
#
_entry.id   AF-A0A957JHY5-F1
#
_cell.length_a   1.000
_cell.length_b   1.000
_cell.length_c   1.000
_cell.angle_alpha   90.00
_cell.angle_beta   90.00
_cell.angle_gamma   90.00
#
_symmetry.space_group_name_H-M   'P 1'
#
loop_
_entity.id
_entity.type
_entity.pdbx_description
1 polymer ?
#
loop_
_entity_poly.entity_id
_entity_poly.type
_entity_poly.pdbx_seq_one_letter_code
_entity_poly.pdbx_strand_id
1 'polypeptide(L)'
;MRRWRWWLLLCVCLAGLLWGGSRPGQAQSDLPWVTPFTPQRVLWVAPQGTGPGTLAEPASLAYVVKSARPGDLVWLLPGTYAGGEALYMLRDGTAEAPIVYRACPAAHVVLDGGVAFASAYTWFWGLDMTNVTDPGEVVGFIQTPDGPVKGGSALVNVKVPGTRLINNVVHDAVQSQSGIGGWDGGPGQVYYGNIVYGNGQNPETDRAPHGTYTQNNYAADGYKYFVHNIILDHAALCGEKCYNFHAHTQGAGTVSGYYLFQNVMANGRLAIGGANANLSPSDHHVVLQNYFYDMGKIQLGFRKPWQGLFAENYVARNSSATLTIWGAGETAFTPPGATIVRDNTFVYQDNWHYLDLYSMTTTGLLGSAPLRPGDLIDDNYYGEDVRVKYWVAEQTLSLKSLAAWTAQSQQDGNVLGFDGHSVVGPNPTASVVFALPNAYEPGRGHLAIYNWAGAAETLVDLAPILPPGSAFGLYDPQNLFGEPVLTGTFDGEPLAVPTPAEFQSYVVLPAVPDQAHVCDPDYARPGLAGYLVWPLLALAGSAVWAVARWLGGRG
;
A
#
# COMPACT_ATOMS: atom_id res chain seq x y z
N MET A 1 -32.93 -26.44 -26.47
CA MET A 1 -31.96 -26.29 -25.35
C MET A 1 -30.51 -26.53 -25.81
N ARG A 2 -29.96 -25.70 -26.69
CA ARG A 2 -28.54 -25.75 -27.11
C ARG A 2 -28.14 -24.48 -27.88
N ARG A 3 -28.47 -23.28 -27.37
CA ARG A 3 -28.02 -21.98 -27.94
C ARG A 3 -27.78 -20.86 -26.91
N TRP A 4 -27.74 -21.16 -25.61
CA TRP A 4 -27.67 -20.16 -24.53
C TRP A 4 -26.39 -20.26 -23.67
N ARG A 5 -25.35 -20.97 -24.15
CA ARG A 5 -24.10 -21.19 -23.38
C ARG A 5 -22.93 -20.26 -23.73
N TRP A 6 -23.11 -19.31 -24.64
CA TRP A 6 -22.02 -18.45 -25.13
C TRP A 6 -22.06 -17.00 -24.62
N TRP A 7 -23.06 -16.62 -23.80
CA TRP A 7 -23.20 -15.24 -23.31
C TRP A 7 -22.73 -15.02 -21.87
N LEU A 8 -22.58 -16.06 -21.04
CA LEU A 8 -22.11 -15.90 -19.65
C LEU A 8 -20.58 -15.87 -19.49
N LEU A 9 -19.81 -16.34 -20.48
CA LEU A 9 -18.34 -16.30 -20.44
C LEU A 9 -17.74 -14.99 -20.96
N LEU A 10 -18.54 -14.12 -21.60
CA LEU A 10 -18.03 -12.85 -22.14
C LEU A 10 -18.03 -11.72 -21.09
N CYS A 11 -18.84 -11.80 -20.03
CA CYS A 11 -18.93 -10.73 -19.02
C CYS A 11 -17.83 -10.79 -17.96
N VAL A 12 -17.23 -11.97 -17.70
CA VAL A 12 -16.19 -12.15 -16.68
C VAL A 12 -14.82 -11.60 -17.14
N CYS A 13 -14.56 -11.52 -18.46
CA CYS A 13 -13.32 -10.96 -18.98
C CYS A 13 -13.35 -9.44 -19.25
N LEU A 14 -14.55 -8.83 -19.36
CA LEU A 14 -14.67 -7.43 -19.78
C LEU A 14 -14.54 -6.41 -18.63
N ALA A 15 -14.72 -6.81 -17.37
CA ALA A 15 -14.50 -5.92 -16.21
C ALA A 15 -13.02 -5.69 -15.91
N GLY A 16 -12.16 -6.72 -16.04
CA GLY A 16 -10.71 -6.58 -15.92
C GLY A 16 -10.06 -5.82 -17.09
N LEU A 17 -10.77 -5.68 -18.21
CA LEU A 17 -10.29 -4.97 -19.41
C LEU A 17 -10.43 -3.44 -19.33
N LEU A 18 -11.24 -2.93 -18.40
CA LEU A 18 -11.47 -1.48 -18.27
C LEU A 18 -10.69 -0.84 -17.12
N TRP A 19 -10.17 -1.62 -16.18
CA TRP A 19 -9.40 -1.13 -15.03
C TRP A 19 -8.24 -2.07 -14.72
N GLY A 20 -7.10 -1.85 -15.40
CA GLY A 20 -5.73 -2.12 -14.94
C GLY A 20 -5.37 -3.39 -14.17
N GLY A 21 -6.19 -4.43 -14.15
CA GLY A 21 -5.87 -5.73 -13.56
C GLY A 21 -4.84 -6.43 -14.43
N SER A 22 -3.74 -6.87 -13.83
CA SER A 22 -2.65 -7.51 -14.56
C SER A 22 -3.14 -8.79 -15.24
N ARG A 23 -2.95 -8.88 -16.56
CA ARG A 23 -3.33 -10.06 -17.34
C ARG A 23 -2.38 -11.22 -17.00
N PRO A 24 -2.85 -12.48 -17.01
CA PRO A 24 -1.95 -13.63 -16.94
C PRO A 24 -0.92 -13.56 -18.07
N GLY A 25 0.37 -13.44 -17.71
CA GLY A 25 1.48 -13.35 -18.65
C GLY A 25 2.01 -11.93 -18.92
N GLN A 26 1.63 -10.91 -18.15
CA GLN A 26 2.32 -9.61 -18.21
C GLN A 26 3.79 -9.78 -17.81
N ALA A 27 4.70 -9.29 -18.66
CA ALA A 27 6.10 -9.21 -18.28
C ALA A 27 6.24 -8.18 -17.16
N GLN A 28 7.24 -8.34 -16.28
CA GLN A 28 7.55 -7.39 -15.22
C GLN A 28 7.78 -5.95 -15.75
N SER A 29 8.20 -5.83 -17.02
CA SER A 29 8.32 -4.56 -17.76
C SER A 29 7.00 -3.84 -18.05
N ASP A 30 5.87 -4.53 -17.89
CA ASP A 30 4.54 -4.01 -18.24
C ASP A 30 3.79 -3.47 -17.01
N LEU A 31 4.37 -3.61 -15.81
CA LEU A 31 3.82 -3.05 -14.59
C LEU A 31 4.15 -1.54 -14.52
N PRO A 32 3.16 -0.65 -14.37
CA PRO A 32 3.40 0.80 -14.45
C PRO A 32 4.23 1.35 -13.28
N TRP A 33 4.32 0.59 -12.18
CA TRP A 33 5.17 0.92 -11.02
C TRP A 33 6.55 0.28 -11.07
N VAL A 34 6.90 -0.49 -12.12
CA VAL A 34 8.24 -1.07 -12.32
C VAL A 34 8.85 -0.47 -13.57
N THR A 35 10.08 0.03 -13.48
CA THR A 35 10.79 0.53 -14.65
C THR A 35 12.26 0.15 -14.55
N PRO A 36 12.83 -0.44 -15.61
CA PRO A 36 14.23 -0.76 -15.62
C PRO A 36 15.05 0.52 -15.56
N PHE A 37 16.16 0.48 -14.83
CA PHE A 37 17.13 1.56 -14.76
C PHE A 37 18.49 1.02 -15.24
N THR A 38 19.10 1.73 -16.18
CA THR A 38 20.47 1.45 -16.63
C THR A 38 21.35 2.63 -16.25
N PRO A 39 22.29 2.45 -15.30
CA PRO A 39 23.22 3.51 -14.90
C PRO A 39 24.08 3.99 -16.07
N GLN A 40 24.21 5.30 -16.23
CA GLN A 40 25.15 5.93 -17.17
C GLN A 40 26.47 6.30 -16.48
N ARG A 41 26.40 6.58 -15.19
CA ARG A 41 27.55 6.86 -14.32
C ARG A 41 27.27 6.29 -12.94
N VAL A 42 28.32 5.78 -12.29
CA VAL A 42 28.25 5.26 -10.92
C VAL A 42 29.08 6.16 -10.02
N LEU A 43 28.51 6.54 -8.87
CA LEU A 43 29.16 7.31 -7.82
C LEU A 43 29.07 6.54 -6.51
N TRP A 44 30.14 6.61 -5.72
CA TRP A 44 30.21 6.02 -4.39
C TRP A 44 30.28 7.11 -3.33
N VAL A 45 29.45 6.99 -2.31
CA VAL A 45 29.25 8.02 -1.31
C VAL A 45 29.37 7.40 0.07
N ALA A 46 30.13 8.00 0.96
CA ALA A 46 30.30 7.58 2.35
C ALA A 46 29.86 8.69 3.31
N PRO A 47 29.49 8.37 4.57
CA PRO A 47 29.12 9.39 5.55
C PRO A 47 30.17 10.50 5.72
N GLN A 48 31.45 10.14 5.78
CA GLN A 48 32.59 11.08 5.87
C GLN A 48 33.36 11.24 4.56
N GLY A 49 32.75 10.91 3.42
CA GLY A 49 33.41 10.98 2.12
C GLY A 49 33.82 12.41 1.76
N THR A 50 35.01 12.58 1.17
CA THR A 50 35.53 13.87 0.71
C THR A 50 36.13 13.79 -0.70
N GLY A 51 36.13 12.61 -1.29
CA GLY A 51 36.73 12.32 -2.58
C GLY A 51 35.83 12.62 -3.78
N PRO A 52 36.28 12.25 -4.99
CA PRO A 52 35.57 12.50 -6.24
C PRO A 52 34.37 11.56 -6.50
N GLY A 53 34.11 10.57 -5.62
CA GLY A 53 32.98 9.65 -5.77
C GLY A 53 33.34 8.31 -6.40
N THR A 54 34.60 7.86 -6.28
CA THR A 54 35.02 6.49 -6.61
C THR A 54 34.89 5.60 -5.38
N LEU A 55 34.89 4.27 -5.56
CA LEU A 55 34.81 3.35 -4.40
C LEU A 55 35.99 3.55 -3.44
N ALA A 56 37.19 3.82 -3.96
CA ALA A 56 38.40 4.05 -3.16
C ALA A 56 38.42 5.43 -2.50
N GLU A 57 37.80 6.44 -3.14
CA GLU A 57 37.74 7.82 -2.65
C GLU A 57 36.28 8.32 -2.74
N PRO A 58 35.41 7.86 -1.83
CA PRO A 58 33.99 8.16 -1.89
C PRO A 58 33.74 9.64 -1.61
N ALA A 59 32.70 10.18 -2.25
CA ALA A 59 32.25 11.55 -2.06
C ALA A 59 31.35 11.68 -0.82
N SER A 60 31.06 12.91 -0.40
CA SER A 60 29.98 13.18 0.56
C SER A 60 28.62 13.22 -0.13
N LEU A 61 27.57 12.88 0.61
CA LEU A 61 26.19 12.97 0.11
C LEU A 61 25.83 14.42 -0.25
N ALA A 62 26.24 15.39 0.58
CA ALA A 62 26.02 16.81 0.34
C ALA A 62 26.64 17.31 -0.97
N TYR A 63 27.82 16.78 -1.36
CA TYR A 63 28.43 17.08 -2.64
C TYR A 63 27.67 16.45 -3.81
N VAL A 64 27.31 15.17 -3.69
CA VAL A 64 26.65 14.43 -4.79
C VAL A 64 25.26 14.99 -5.07
N VAL A 65 24.47 15.30 -4.04
CA VAL A 65 23.13 15.89 -4.23
C VAL A 65 23.16 17.21 -5.01
N LYS A 66 24.26 17.97 -4.94
CA LYS A 66 24.46 19.22 -5.69
C LYS A 66 25.08 19.02 -7.07
N SER A 67 25.65 17.86 -7.37
CA SER A 67 26.45 17.61 -8.59
C SER A 67 25.95 16.44 -9.44
N ALA A 68 24.94 15.71 -8.96
CA ALA A 68 24.32 14.60 -9.65
C ALA A 68 23.71 15.04 -10.99
N ARG A 69 23.65 14.09 -11.93
CA ARG A 69 23.20 14.26 -13.31
C ARG A 69 22.24 13.11 -13.67
N PRO A 70 21.32 13.33 -14.62
CA PRO A 70 20.47 12.25 -15.14
C PRO A 70 21.26 10.98 -15.46
N GLY A 71 20.77 9.82 -15.02
CA GLY A 71 21.41 8.52 -15.24
C GLY A 71 22.45 8.12 -14.20
N ASP A 72 22.70 8.94 -13.18
CA ASP A 72 23.57 8.58 -12.07
C ASP A 72 22.95 7.47 -11.21
N LEU A 73 23.76 6.44 -10.94
CA LEU A 73 23.58 5.54 -9.80
C LEU A 73 24.52 5.98 -8.69
N VAL A 74 23.96 6.39 -7.56
CA VAL A 74 24.67 6.78 -6.36
C VAL A 74 24.56 5.64 -5.35
N TRP A 75 25.64 4.88 -5.19
CA TRP A 75 25.77 3.90 -4.12
C TRP A 75 26.12 4.59 -2.82
N LEU A 76 25.25 4.43 -1.82
CA LEU A 76 25.50 4.83 -0.45
C LEU A 76 26.14 3.65 0.30
N LEU A 77 27.32 3.89 0.86
CA LEU A 77 28.06 2.94 1.69
C LEU A 77 27.44 2.88 3.11
N PRO A 78 27.66 1.79 3.87
CA PRO A 78 27.08 1.65 5.21
C PRO A 78 27.38 2.82 6.15
N GLY A 79 26.41 3.13 7.00
CA GLY A 79 26.55 4.11 8.07
C GLY A 79 25.47 5.19 8.07
N THR A 80 25.60 6.11 9.02
CA THR A 80 24.63 7.19 9.25
C THR A 80 25.05 8.48 8.56
N TYR A 81 24.17 8.99 7.71
CA TYR A 81 24.29 10.25 7.01
C TYR A 81 23.47 11.31 7.76
N ALA A 82 24.09 11.94 8.76
CA ALA A 82 23.51 13.04 9.53
C ALA A 82 24.07 14.38 9.05
N GLY A 83 23.20 15.37 8.86
CA GLY A 83 23.59 16.69 8.35
C GLY A 83 23.25 17.89 9.26
N GLY A 84 22.57 17.66 10.39
CA GLY A 84 22.01 18.73 11.23
C GLY A 84 20.80 19.45 10.61
N GLU A 85 20.62 19.36 9.29
CA GLU A 85 19.56 19.98 8.49
C GLU A 85 18.85 18.94 7.60
N ALA A 86 17.70 19.32 7.04
CA ALA A 86 16.98 18.49 6.09
C ALA A 86 17.75 18.33 4.76
N LEU A 87 17.70 17.14 4.17
CA LEU A 87 18.28 16.82 2.88
C LEU A 87 17.32 17.24 1.75
N TYR A 88 17.73 18.22 0.95
CA TYR A 88 16.98 18.62 -0.24
C TYR A 88 17.59 18.00 -1.49
N MET A 89 16.80 17.27 -2.27
CA MET A 89 17.21 16.76 -3.58
C MET A 89 17.10 17.88 -4.62
N LEU A 90 18.23 18.26 -5.23
CA LEU A 90 18.36 19.51 -6.01
C LEU A 90 18.60 19.30 -7.51
N ARG A 91 18.67 18.05 -7.98
CA ARG A 91 19.04 17.72 -9.36
C ARG A 91 18.00 16.82 -10.00
N ASP A 92 17.49 17.27 -11.14
CA ASP A 92 16.50 16.51 -11.90
C ASP A 92 17.16 15.36 -12.65
N GLY A 93 16.55 14.19 -12.58
CA GLY A 93 16.71 13.14 -13.58
C GLY A 93 15.75 13.37 -14.76
N THR A 94 15.62 12.36 -15.60
CA THR A 94 14.54 12.27 -16.59
C THR A 94 13.80 10.93 -16.47
N ALA A 95 12.69 10.77 -17.19
CA ALA A 95 11.95 9.51 -17.22
C ALA A 95 12.82 8.34 -17.72
N GLU A 96 13.71 8.60 -18.67
CA GLU A 96 14.63 7.61 -19.27
C GLU A 96 15.95 7.47 -18.50
N ALA A 97 16.33 8.49 -17.72
CA ALA A 97 17.59 8.55 -17.00
C ALA A 97 17.37 9.16 -15.60
N PRO A 98 16.68 8.45 -14.68
CA PRO A 98 16.49 8.92 -13.32
C PRO A 98 17.83 9.02 -12.58
N ILE A 99 17.85 9.75 -11.48
CA ILE A 99 18.98 9.74 -10.52
C ILE A 99 18.61 8.80 -9.39
N VAL A 100 19.37 7.74 -9.20
CA VAL A 100 19.05 6.67 -8.24
C VAL A 100 20.03 6.70 -7.08
N TYR A 101 19.54 7.01 -5.88
CA TYR A 101 20.27 6.90 -4.62
C TYR A 101 19.89 5.58 -3.96
N ARG A 102 20.86 4.68 -3.81
CA ARG A 102 20.61 3.31 -3.39
C ARG A 102 21.60 2.89 -2.31
N ALA A 103 21.10 2.27 -1.25
CA ALA A 103 21.97 1.56 -0.32
C ALA A 103 22.70 0.47 -1.08
N CYS A 104 24.03 0.37 -0.91
CA CYS A 104 24.74 -0.75 -1.51
C CYS A 104 24.15 -2.09 -1.01
N PRO A 105 24.22 -3.19 -1.79
CA PRO A 105 23.60 -4.44 -1.39
C PRO A 105 24.05 -4.87 0.01
N ALA A 106 23.09 -5.35 0.80
CA ALA A 106 23.28 -5.79 2.18
C ALA A 106 23.71 -4.69 3.18
N ALA A 107 23.83 -3.43 2.78
CA ALA A 107 24.19 -2.36 3.70
C ALA A 107 23.00 -1.82 4.47
N HIS A 108 23.27 -1.46 5.73
CA HIS A 108 22.43 -0.57 6.50
C HIS A 108 22.90 0.88 6.28
N VAL A 109 22.07 1.65 5.59
CA VAL A 109 22.31 3.06 5.27
C VAL A 109 21.22 3.89 5.92
N VAL A 110 21.60 4.66 6.94
CA VAL A 110 20.66 5.51 7.67
C VAL A 110 20.77 6.93 7.15
N LEU A 111 19.67 7.48 6.65
CA LEU A 111 19.51 8.92 6.47
C LEU A 111 18.85 9.48 7.73
N ASP A 112 19.60 10.30 8.46
CA ASP A 112 19.12 10.93 9.69
C ASP A 112 18.80 12.40 9.43
N GLY A 113 17.52 12.68 9.23
CA GLY A 113 16.94 13.98 8.98
C GLY A 113 15.84 13.97 7.92
N GLY A 114 15.03 15.02 7.90
CA GLY A 114 13.97 15.19 6.89
C GLY A 114 14.50 15.20 5.45
N VAL A 115 13.80 14.55 4.53
CA VAL A 115 14.15 14.48 3.10
C VAL A 115 13.09 15.16 2.25
N ALA A 116 13.48 16.17 1.46
CA ALA A 116 12.60 16.87 0.54
C ALA A 116 13.02 16.64 -0.91
N PHE A 117 12.10 16.12 -1.71
CA PHE A 117 12.28 15.98 -3.15
C PHE A 117 11.81 17.25 -3.85
N ALA A 118 12.76 18.14 -4.17
CA ALA A 118 12.52 19.34 -4.96
C ALA A 118 12.87 19.15 -6.45
N SER A 119 13.39 17.98 -6.83
CA SER A 119 13.80 17.65 -8.20
C SER A 119 13.20 16.33 -8.70
N ALA A 120 12.72 16.36 -9.95
CA ALA A 120 12.01 15.27 -10.59
C ALA A 120 12.88 14.04 -10.87
N TYR A 121 12.23 12.88 -11.02
CA TYR A 121 12.86 11.62 -11.43
C TYR A 121 14.05 11.21 -10.55
N THR A 122 13.91 11.43 -9.24
CA THR A 122 14.89 10.99 -8.22
C THR A 122 14.34 9.78 -7.49
N TRP A 123 15.13 8.71 -7.39
CA TRP A 123 14.70 7.47 -6.75
C TRP A 123 15.54 7.18 -5.50
N PHE A 124 14.89 6.84 -4.40
CA PHE A 124 15.51 6.32 -3.18
C PHE A 124 15.20 4.85 -3.05
N TRP A 125 16.25 4.04 -2.87
CA TRP A 125 16.14 2.60 -2.87
C TRP A 125 16.89 1.95 -1.72
N GLY A 126 16.16 1.25 -0.84
CA GLY A 126 16.74 0.39 0.20
C GLY A 126 17.34 1.17 1.36
N LEU A 127 16.88 2.40 1.61
CA LEU A 127 17.41 3.28 2.65
C LEU A 127 16.61 3.11 3.94
N ASP A 128 17.29 3.29 5.07
CA ASP A 128 16.67 3.48 6.37
C ASP A 128 16.55 4.98 6.65
N MET A 129 15.35 5.48 6.94
CA MET A 129 15.07 6.91 7.07
C MET A 129 14.36 7.19 8.39
N THR A 130 15.01 8.02 9.20
CA THR A 130 14.53 8.55 10.47
C THR A 130 14.98 10.00 10.60
N ASN A 131 14.50 10.72 11.62
CA ASN A 131 15.10 11.99 12.05
C ASN A 131 15.51 11.96 13.53
N VAL A 132 15.56 10.75 14.09
CA VAL A 132 16.00 10.46 15.44
C VAL A 132 16.76 9.15 15.40
N THR A 133 18.09 9.24 15.34
CA THR A 133 18.96 8.10 15.68
C THR A 133 19.35 8.10 17.16
N ASP A 134 19.42 9.27 17.79
CA ASP A 134 19.74 9.45 19.20
C ASP A 134 18.54 10.01 19.98
N PRO A 135 18.05 9.33 21.04
CA PRO A 135 16.90 9.80 21.82
C PRO A 135 17.10 11.21 22.38
N GLY A 136 16.26 12.15 21.93
CA GLY A 136 16.28 13.55 22.38
C GLY A 136 16.98 14.53 21.43
N GLU A 137 17.64 14.04 20.38
CA GLU A 137 18.15 14.86 19.28
C GLU A 137 17.28 14.66 18.04
N VAL A 138 16.62 15.73 17.58
CA VAL A 138 15.83 15.69 16.34
C VAL A 138 16.56 16.46 15.25
N VAL A 139 16.89 15.78 14.16
CA VAL A 139 17.71 16.33 13.08
C VAL A 139 16.82 16.84 11.94
N GLY A 140 17.00 18.11 11.56
CA GLY A 140 16.49 18.71 10.32
C GLY A 140 15.00 18.53 9.99
N PHE A 141 14.18 19.55 10.27
CA PHE A 141 12.82 19.62 9.68
C PHE A 141 12.87 20.24 8.29
N ILE A 142 12.06 19.72 7.38
CA ILE A 142 11.84 20.33 6.06
C ILE A 142 11.17 21.69 6.29
N GLN A 143 11.92 22.77 6.07
CA GLN A 143 11.35 24.11 5.98
C GLN A 143 10.60 24.23 4.64
N THR A 144 9.31 24.55 4.71
CA THR A 144 8.55 24.99 3.54
C THR A 144 8.80 26.49 3.28
N PRO A 145 8.59 27.00 2.05
CA PRO A 145 8.70 28.44 1.74
C PRO A 145 7.85 29.35 2.64
N ASP A 146 6.82 28.80 3.29
CA ASP A 146 5.95 29.48 4.25
C ASP A 146 6.53 29.58 5.69
N GLY A 147 7.83 29.30 5.86
CA GLY A 147 8.54 29.29 7.15
C GLY A 147 8.57 27.90 7.81
N PRO A 148 9.14 27.77 9.03
CA PRO A 148 9.01 26.57 9.84
C PRO A 148 7.54 26.41 10.21
N VAL A 149 6.76 25.78 9.34
CA VAL A 149 5.38 25.49 9.66
C VAL A 149 5.41 24.48 10.80
N LYS A 150 5.17 24.98 12.01
CA LYS A 150 4.64 24.18 13.11
C LYS A 150 3.41 23.46 12.57
N GLY A 151 3.63 22.22 12.13
CA GLY A 151 2.59 21.30 11.74
C GLY A 151 2.25 21.20 10.24
N GLY A 152 3.22 20.85 9.40
CA GLY A 152 2.94 20.44 8.01
C GLY A 152 3.99 19.53 7.35
N SER A 153 4.94 18.97 8.09
CA SER A 153 6.10 18.24 7.56
C SER A 153 5.93 16.72 7.67
N ALA A 154 6.18 16.02 6.56
CA ALA A 154 6.49 14.60 6.57
C ALA A 154 8.02 14.41 6.67
N LEU A 155 8.48 13.29 7.24
CA LEU A 155 9.90 12.92 7.23
C LEU A 155 10.42 12.84 5.79
N VAL A 156 9.66 12.21 4.91
CA VAL A 156 9.95 12.15 3.47
C VAL A 156 8.87 12.90 2.70
N ASN A 157 9.24 13.96 1.98
CA ASN A 157 8.30 14.87 1.34
C ASN A 157 8.52 14.91 -0.17
N VAL A 158 7.55 14.37 -0.92
CA VAL A 158 7.60 14.21 -2.37
C VAL A 158 6.61 15.16 -3.05
N LYS A 159 7.13 16.11 -3.84
CA LYS A 159 6.33 17.16 -4.51
C LYS A 159 6.61 17.29 -6.01
N VAL A 160 7.26 16.29 -6.60
CA VAL A 160 7.82 16.34 -7.96
C VAL A 160 7.55 15.04 -8.72
N PRO A 161 7.45 15.06 -10.06
CA PRO A 161 7.09 13.87 -10.84
C PRO A 161 8.20 12.82 -10.85
N GLY A 162 7.82 11.58 -11.16
CA GLY A 162 8.75 10.49 -11.43
C GLY A 162 9.58 10.00 -10.22
N THR A 163 9.31 10.55 -9.04
CA THR A 163 9.98 10.15 -7.79
C THR A 163 9.59 8.73 -7.42
N ARG A 164 10.57 7.93 -6.99
CA ARG A 164 10.29 6.58 -6.48
C ARG A 164 10.93 6.33 -5.14
N LEU A 165 10.14 5.83 -4.20
CA LEU A 165 10.62 5.27 -2.95
C LEU A 165 10.46 3.76 -3.04
N ILE A 166 11.57 3.04 -3.17
CA ILE A 166 11.62 1.61 -3.38
C ILE A 166 12.26 0.96 -2.16
N ASN A 167 11.56 0.03 -1.50
CA ASN A 167 12.16 -0.88 -0.52
C ASN A 167 12.81 -0.19 0.70
N ASN A 168 12.41 1.04 1.02
CA ASN A 168 12.97 1.81 2.14
C ASN A 168 12.25 1.50 3.46
N VAL A 169 12.87 1.85 4.58
CA VAL A 169 12.24 1.91 5.90
C VAL A 169 12.09 3.39 6.26
N VAL A 170 10.88 3.80 6.66
CA VAL A 170 10.57 5.16 7.09
C VAL A 170 9.97 5.06 8.47
N HIS A 171 10.69 5.50 9.48
CA HIS A 171 10.29 5.23 10.86
C HIS A 171 10.65 6.33 11.84
N ASP A 172 9.96 6.28 12.99
CA ASP A 172 10.24 7.09 14.17
C ASP A 172 10.42 8.58 13.90
N ALA A 173 9.65 9.09 12.93
CA ALA A 173 9.64 10.50 12.61
C ALA A 173 9.07 11.32 13.79
N VAL A 174 9.95 11.96 14.56
CA VAL A 174 9.60 12.83 15.69
C VAL A 174 9.46 14.27 15.22
N GLN A 175 8.55 15.03 15.86
CA GLN A 175 8.19 16.42 15.52
C GLN A 175 7.70 16.63 14.06
N SER A 176 7.64 15.57 13.26
CA SER A 176 6.96 15.49 11.97
C SER A 176 5.49 15.12 12.18
N GLN A 177 4.62 15.48 11.24
CA GLN A 177 3.21 15.05 11.23
C GLN A 177 3.00 13.73 10.50
N SER A 178 3.96 13.34 9.66
CA SER A 178 3.85 12.12 8.87
C SER A 178 5.20 11.46 8.60
N GLY A 179 5.20 10.17 8.30
CA GLY A 179 6.35 9.48 7.73
C GLY A 179 6.56 9.90 6.28
N ILE A 180 5.67 9.44 5.40
CA ILE A 180 5.68 9.77 3.97
C ILE A 180 4.61 10.83 3.65
N GLY A 181 5.04 11.91 3.01
CA GLY A 181 4.21 12.97 2.46
C GLY A 181 4.26 12.95 0.93
N GLY A 182 3.22 12.47 0.26
CA GLY A 182 3.16 12.39 -1.20
C GLY A 182 2.17 13.38 -1.77
N TRP A 183 2.60 14.44 -2.45
CA TRP A 183 1.71 15.53 -2.84
C TRP A 183 1.35 15.52 -4.33
N ASP A 184 0.33 16.32 -4.66
CA ASP A 184 -0.04 16.68 -6.03
C ASP A 184 1.10 17.52 -6.61
N GLY A 185 1.94 16.88 -7.42
CA GLY A 185 3.26 17.39 -7.76
C GLY A 185 3.80 16.78 -9.04
N GLY A 186 2.95 16.13 -9.84
CA GLY A 186 3.30 15.55 -11.12
C GLY A 186 3.16 14.03 -11.17
N PRO A 187 3.08 13.48 -12.41
CA PRO A 187 2.81 12.06 -12.66
C PRO A 187 3.96 11.13 -12.24
N GLY A 188 3.67 9.83 -12.21
CA GLY A 188 4.69 8.78 -12.16
C GLY A 188 5.38 8.61 -10.81
N GLN A 189 4.78 9.12 -9.73
CA GLN A 189 5.27 8.86 -8.38
C GLN A 189 4.92 7.42 -7.94
N VAL A 190 5.92 6.70 -7.41
CA VAL A 190 5.78 5.30 -6.98
C VAL A 190 6.35 5.11 -5.57
N TYR A 191 5.55 4.50 -4.70
CA TYR A 191 5.92 4.10 -3.35
C TYR A 191 5.81 2.58 -3.28
N TYR A 192 6.92 1.89 -3.51
CA TYR A 192 6.97 0.45 -3.69
C TYR A 192 7.73 -0.24 -2.55
N GLY A 193 7.13 -1.24 -1.91
CA GLY A 193 7.86 -2.14 -1.01
C GLY A 193 8.42 -1.50 0.26
N ASN A 194 7.98 -0.28 0.60
CA ASN A 194 8.49 0.43 1.77
C ASN A 194 7.87 -0.11 3.06
N ILE A 195 8.57 0.07 4.16
CA ILE A 195 8.11 -0.26 5.52
C ILE A 195 7.94 1.05 6.27
N VAL A 196 6.78 1.26 6.88
CA VAL A 196 6.42 2.54 7.51
C VAL A 196 5.79 2.29 8.88
N TYR A 197 6.43 2.76 9.96
CA TYR A 197 5.94 2.57 11.34
C TYR A 197 6.43 3.68 12.26
N GLY A 198 5.81 3.85 13.43
CA GLY A 198 6.29 4.76 14.47
C GLY A 198 6.31 6.26 14.12
N ASN A 199 5.74 6.66 12.97
CA ASN A 199 5.89 8.02 12.45
C ASN A 199 4.84 9.01 12.95
N GLY A 200 5.23 10.29 12.97
CA GLY A 200 4.34 11.42 13.21
C GLY A 200 4.29 11.87 14.67
N GLN A 201 5.28 11.48 15.48
CA GLN A 201 5.31 11.76 16.91
C GLN A 201 5.55 13.27 17.16
N ASN A 202 4.49 14.09 17.11
CA ASN A 202 4.57 15.53 17.35
C ASN A 202 3.83 15.91 18.66
N PRO A 203 4.57 16.16 19.76
CA PRO A 203 3.96 16.51 21.04
C PRO A 203 3.34 17.93 21.05
N GLU A 204 3.62 18.78 20.06
CA GLU A 204 3.21 20.19 20.02
C GLU A 204 1.90 20.46 19.27
N THR A 205 1.24 19.44 18.69
CA THR A 205 0.00 19.66 17.90
C THR A 205 -1.13 18.73 18.31
N ASP A 206 -2.37 19.23 18.22
CA ASP A 206 -3.62 18.46 18.36
C ASP A 206 -3.95 17.60 17.14
N ARG A 207 -3.07 17.60 16.12
CA ARG A 207 -3.27 16.91 14.86
C ARG A 207 -2.84 15.45 14.98
N ALA A 208 -3.62 14.57 14.37
CA ALA A 208 -3.29 13.16 14.32
C ALA A 208 -2.02 12.91 13.49
N PRO A 209 -1.14 11.99 13.93
CA PRO A 209 -0.02 11.51 13.14
C PRO A 209 -0.47 10.58 12.00
N HIS A 210 0.36 10.49 10.98
CA HIS A 210 0.10 9.66 9.79
C HIS A 210 1.35 8.86 9.40
N GLY A 211 1.21 7.58 9.08
CA GLY A 211 2.27 6.85 8.38
C GLY A 211 2.49 7.45 7.00
N THR A 212 1.42 7.51 6.22
CA THR A 212 1.39 8.22 4.93
C THR A 212 0.30 9.29 4.91
N TYR A 213 0.65 10.51 4.51
CA TYR A 213 -0.31 11.58 4.21
C TYR A 213 -0.12 12.06 2.76
N THR A 214 -1.19 12.10 1.98
CA THR A 214 -1.05 12.30 0.52
C THR A 214 -2.22 13.01 -0.14
N GLN A 215 -1.93 13.67 -1.27
CA GLN A 215 -2.89 14.31 -2.19
C GLN A 215 -2.50 13.97 -3.63
N ASN A 216 -3.48 13.92 -4.54
CA ASN A 216 -3.26 13.60 -5.95
C ASN A 216 -4.42 14.06 -6.83
N ASN A 217 -4.08 14.48 -8.05
CA ASN A 217 -5.03 14.83 -9.10
C ASN A 217 -4.93 13.86 -10.29
N TYR A 218 -5.81 12.86 -10.33
CA TYR A 218 -5.82 11.88 -11.43
C TYR A 218 -5.90 12.52 -12.83
N ALA A 219 -6.69 13.58 -12.98
CA ALA A 219 -6.89 14.21 -14.30
C ALA A 219 -5.61 14.85 -14.84
N ALA A 220 -4.71 15.29 -13.96
CA ALA A 220 -3.43 15.90 -14.33
C ALA A 220 -2.29 14.87 -14.34
N ASP A 221 -2.23 14.02 -13.31
CA ASP A 221 -1.05 13.23 -12.98
C ASP A 221 -1.25 11.72 -13.17
N GLY A 222 -2.48 11.28 -13.44
CA GLY A 222 -2.85 9.87 -13.46
C GLY A 222 -2.74 9.23 -12.07
N TYR A 223 -2.43 7.93 -12.06
CA TYR A 223 -2.31 7.18 -10.82
C TYR A 223 -1.05 7.53 -10.03
N LYS A 224 -1.22 7.68 -8.71
CA LYS A 224 -0.15 7.61 -7.71
C LYS A 224 -0.13 6.21 -7.11
N TYR A 225 1.01 5.53 -7.21
CA TYR A 225 1.11 4.10 -6.90
C TYR A 225 1.67 3.86 -5.50
N PHE A 226 0.90 3.19 -4.65
CA PHE A 226 1.34 2.66 -3.35
C PHE A 226 1.23 1.15 -3.40
N VAL A 227 2.35 0.49 -3.62
CA VAL A 227 2.36 -0.94 -3.96
C VAL A 227 3.28 -1.69 -3.01
N HIS A 228 2.83 -2.85 -2.53
CA HIS A 228 3.68 -3.76 -1.77
C HIS A 228 4.21 -3.23 -0.43
N ASN A 229 3.69 -2.12 0.10
CA ASN A 229 4.21 -1.52 1.33
C ASN A 229 3.70 -2.25 2.57
N ILE A 230 4.50 -2.25 3.64
CA ILE A 230 4.11 -2.65 4.99
C ILE A 230 3.92 -1.37 5.82
N ILE A 231 2.72 -1.13 6.37
CA ILE A 231 2.43 0.06 7.18
C ILE A 231 1.77 -0.36 8.49
N LEU A 232 2.47 -0.18 9.62
CA LEU A 232 2.11 -0.83 10.88
C LEU A 232 1.95 0.16 12.04
N ASP A 233 1.06 -0.20 12.95
CA ASP A 233 1.06 0.19 14.38
C ASP A 233 0.99 1.69 14.68
N HIS A 234 0.49 2.52 13.76
CA HIS A 234 0.35 3.94 14.05
C HIS A 234 -0.69 4.19 15.16
N ALA A 235 -1.69 3.32 15.33
CA ALA A 235 -2.63 3.46 16.45
C ALA A 235 -1.96 3.25 17.82
N ALA A 236 -0.78 2.64 17.92
CA ALA A 236 -0.04 2.60 19.19
C ALA A 236 0.38 4.01 19.67
N LEU A 237 0.47 4.98 18.76
CA LEU A 237 0.86 6.36 19.09
C LEU A 237 -0.31 7.21 19.62
N CYS A 238 -1.54 6.99 19.13
CA CYS A 238 -2.68 7.85 19.48
C CYS A 238 -4.08 7.21 19.34
N GLY A 239 -4.14 5.88 19.30
CA GLY A 239 -5.36 5.10 19.11
C GLY A 239 -6.03 5.37 17.77
N GLU A 240 -7.36 5.39 17.78
CA GLU A 240 -8.22 5.57 16.60
C GLU A 240 -8.06 6.91 15.87
N LYS A 241 -7.23 7.85 16.36
CA LYS A 241 -6.97 9.10 15.64
C LYS A 241 -5.90 8.94 14.56
N CYS A 242 -5.03 7.96 14.70
CA CYS A 242 -3.83 7.77 13.88
C CYS A 242 -4.15 7.03 12.58
N TYR A 243 -3.45 7.39 11.51
CA TYR A 243 -3.62 6.76 10.20
C TYR A 243 -2.36 6.01 9.78
N ASN A 244 -2.54 4.80 9.25
CA ASN A 244 -1.51 4.16 8.44
C ASN A 244 -1.44 4.88 7.08
N PHE A 245 -2.61 5.16 6.50
CA PHE A 245 -2.72 5.80 5.19
C PHE A 245 -3.84 6.84 5.17
N HIS A 246 -3.51 8.08 4.81
CA HIS A 246 -4.47 9.18 4.75
C HIS A 246 -4.31 9.98 3.46
N ALA A 247 -5.14 9.67 2.47
CA ALA A 247 -5.31 10.48 1.28
C ALA A 247 -6.44 11.48 1.51
N HIS A 248 -6.10 12.72 1.86
CA HIS A 248 -7.08 13.70 2.31
C HIS A 248 -6.67 15.14 2.07
N THR A 249 -7.69 15.99 1.94
CA THR A 249 -7.54 17.45 1.92
C THR A 249 -8.80 18.13 2.41
N GLN A 250 -8.64 19.29 3.04
CA GLN A 250 -9.73 20.17 3.47
C GLN A 250 -9.75 21.49 2.67
N GLY A 251 -8.67 21.77 1.94
CA GLY A 251 -8.48 23.02 1.20
C GLY A 251 -8.78 22.89 -0.29
N ALA A 252 -7.97 23.57 -1.09
CA ALA A 252 -8.07 23.58 -2.56
C ALA A 252 -7.51 22.32 -3.25
N GLY A 253 -6.93 21.38 -2.48
CA GLY A 253 -6.32 20.16 -3.01
C GLY A 253 -7.31 19.13 -3.55
N THR A 254 -6.77 18.09 -4.17
CA THR A 254 -7.47 17.01 -4.87
C THR A 254 -7.12 15.66 -4.25
N VAL A 255 -8.07 14.73 -4.31
CA VAL A 255 -7.93 13.36 -3.78
C VAL A 255 -8.54 12.38 -4.78
N SER A 256 -7.82 12.10 -5.87
CA SER A 256 -8.21 11.15 -6.91
C SER A 256 -7.00 10.34 -7.40
N GLY A 257 -7.22 9.18 -8.00
CA GLY A 257 -6.15 8.47 -8.70
C GLY A 257 -5.19 7.70 -7.79
N TYR A 258 -5.66 7.11 -6.69
CA TYR A 258 -4.81 6.27 -5.85
C TYR A 258 -4.85 4.82 -6.30
N TYR A 259 -3.68 4.21 -6.47
CA TYR A 259 -3.55 2.78 -6.78
C TYR A 259 -2.83 2.09 -5.61
N LEU A 260 -3.60 1.46 -4.73
CA LEU A 260 -3.13 0.69 -3.58
C LEU A 260 -3.20 -0.80 -3.91
N PHE A 261 -2.04 -1.43 -4.04
CA PHE A 261 -1.95 -2.84 -4.43
C PHE A 261 -1.02 -3.64 -3.52
N GLN A 262 -1.51 -4.77 -2.98
CA GLN A 262 -0.68 -5.71 -2.19
C GLN A 262 0.04 -5.07 -1.00
N ASN A 263 -0.55 -4.03 -0.42
CA ASN A 263 -0.04 -3.47 0.83
C ASN A 263 -0.50 -4.32 2.02
N VAL A 264 0.36 -4.42 3.02
CA VAL A 264 0.05 -5.00 4.33
C VAL A 264 -0.11 -3.84 5.31
N MET A 265 -1.28 -3.73 5.94
CA MET A 265 -1.56 -2.66 6.90
C MET A 265 -2.18 -3.23 8.17
N ALA A 266 -1.62 -2.87 9.31
CA ALA A 266 -2.15 -3.32 10.60
C ALA A 266 -2.21 -2.22 11.65
N ASN A 267 -3.18 -2.32 12.56
CA ASN A 267 -3.27 -1.51 13.78
C ASN A 267 -3.20 0.01 13.51
N GLY A 268 -4.19 0.49 12.75
CA GLY A 268 -4.26 1.87 12.31
C GLY A 268 -5.52 2.16 11.50
N ARG A 269 -5.50 3.25 10.73
CA ARG A 269 -6.63 3.64 9.87
C ARG A 269 -6.20 3.87 8.42
N LEU A 270 -7.12 3.56 7.52
CA LEU A 270 -7.05 3.98 6.12
C LEU A 270 -8.16 4.98 5.87
N ALA A 271 -7.82 6.12 5.26
CA ALA A 271 -8.80 7.06 4.75
C ALA A 271 -8.43 7.55 3.35
N ILE A 272 -9.34 7.43 2.40
CA ILE A 272 -9.23 7.98 1.05
C ILE A 272 -10.49 8.80 0.78
N GLY A 273 -10.37 10.12 0.90
CA GLY A 273 -11.49 11.04 0.71
C GLY A 273 -11.21 12.41 1.32
N GLY A 274 -11.91 13.44 0.84
CA GLY A 274 -11.65 14.83 1.21
C GLY A 274 -12.89 15.60 1.65
N ALA A 275 -12.63 16.79 2.19
CA ALA A 275 -13.60 17.85 2.44
C ALA A 275 -13.33 19.10 1.58
N ASN A 276 -12.69 18.90 0.42
CA ASN A 276 -12.20 19.98 -0.44
C ASN A 276 -13.29 20.98 -0.86
N ALA A 277 -12.90 22.26 -0.87
CA ALA A 277 -13.80 23.37 -1.22
C ALA A 277 -14.09 23.47 -2.72
N ASN A 278 -13.17 23.00 -3.57
CA ASN A 278 -13.21 23.16 -5.03
C ASN A 278 -14.11 22.15 -5.77
N LEU A 279 -14.95 21.40 -5.05
CA LEU A 279 -15.84 20.37 -5.61
C LEU A 279 -15.12 19.25 -6.40
N SER A 280 -13.80 19.11 -6.32
CA SER A 280 -13.12 18.06 -7.07
C SER A 280 -13.54 16.68 -6.55
N PRO A 281 -13.94 15.77 -7.43
CA PRO A 281 -14.42 14.45 -7.05
C PRO A 281 -13.31 13.63 -6.41
N SER A 282 -13.71 12.70 -5.54
CA SER A 282 -12.81 11.63 -5.11
C SER A 282 -13.08 10.39 -5.95
N ASP A 283 -12.32 10.25 -7.03
CA ASP A 283 -12.54 9.24 -8.07
C ASP A 283 -11.24 8.55 -8.54
N HIS A 284 -11.39 7.59 -9.45
CA HIS A 284 -10.27 6.83 -10.02
C HIS A 284 -9.40 6.15 -8.97
N HIS A 285 -10.03 5.61 -7.92
CA HIS A 285 -9.30 4.88 -6.89
C HIS A 285 -9.29 3.39 -7.20
N VAL A 286 -8.17 2.74 -6.89
CA VAL A 286 -7.99 1.29 -6.95
C VAL A 286 -7.39 0.85 -5.63
N VAL A 287 -8.10 0.00 -4.90
CA VAL A 287 -7.66 -0.65 -3.66
C VAL A 287 -7.83 -2.14 -3.88
N LEU A 288 -6.76 -2.79 -4.31
CA LEU A 288 -6.77 -4.14 -4.86
C LEU A 288 -5.79 -5.05 -4.10
N GLN A 289 -6.24 -6.23 -3.68
CA GLN A 289 -5.38 -7.25 -3.08
C GLN A 289 -4.57 -6.76 -1.86
N ASN A 290 -5.12 -5.89 -1.02
CA ASN A 290 -4.46 -5.44 0.20
C ASN A 290 -4.85 -6.31 1.39
N TYR A 291 -3.94 -6.41 2.35
CA TYR A 291 -4.04 -7.28 3.53
C TYR A 291 -4.12 -6.41 4.77
N PHE A 292 -5.32 -6.34 5.35
CA PHE A 292 -5.63 -5.50 6.49
C PHE A 292 -5.84 -6.34 7.75
N TYR A 293 -5.33 -5.86 8.87
CA TYR A 293 -5.53 -6.47 10.19
C TYR A 293 -5.73 -5.41 11.27
N ASP A 294 -6.70 -5.59 12.16
CA ASP A 294 -6.93 -4.68 13.30
C ASP A 294 -7.02 -3.20 12.86
N MET A 295 -7.78 -2.97 11.79
CA MET A 295 -7.96 -1.62 11.28
C MET A 295 -9.07 -0.95 12.08
N GLY A 296 -8.75 0.12 12.80
CA GLY A 296 -9.74 0.92 13.52
C GLY A 296 -10.80 1.53 12.60
N LYS A 297 -10.45 1.77 11.34
CA LYS A 297 -11.39 2.08 10.26
C LYS A 297 -10.73 2.01 8.89
N ILE A 298 -11.42 1.40 7.92
CA ILE A 298 -11.17 1.61 6.49
C ILE A 298 -12.24 2.57 6.00
N GLN A 299 -11.86 3.78 5.59
CA GLN A 299 -12.78 4.83 5.22
C GLN A 299 -12.56 5.29 3.78
N LEU A 300 -13.49 4.93 2.90
CA LEU A 300 -13.50 5.35 1.51
C LEU A 300 -14.62 6.39 1.34
N GLY A 301 -14.19 7.63 1.13
CA GLY A 301 -15.06 8.79 1.07
C GLY A 301 -15.21 9.51 2.41
N PHE A 302 -15.59 10.77 2.32
CA PHE A 302 -15.87 11.61 3.49
C PHE A 302 -17.02 12.59 3.17
N ARG A 303 -16.74 13.90 3.10
CA ARG A 303 -17.71 14.88 2.58
C ARG A 303 -17.82 14.83 1.07
N LYS A 304 -16.77 14.35 0.40
CA LYS A 304 -16.83 13.94 -0.99
C LYS A 304 -17.04 12.43 -1.07
N PRO A 305 -18.04 11.98 -1.82
CA PRO A 305 -18.18 10.56 -2.08
C PRO A 305 -17.02 10.01 -2.88
N TRP A 306 -16.78 8.73 -2.67
CA TRP A 306 -15.71 7.95 -3.25
C TRP A 306 -16.21 7.15 -4.45
N GLN A 307 -15.41 7.13 -5.50
CA GLN A 307 -15.59 6.28 -6.66
C GLN A 307 -14.29 5.51 -6.93
N GLY A 308 -14.41 4.20 -7.07
CA GLY A 308 -13.27 3.37 -7.40
C GLY A 308 -13.57 1.89 -7.28
N LEU A 309 -12.49 1.11 -7.31
CA LEU A 309 -12.46 -0.33 -7.10
C LEU A 309 -11.91 -0.64 -5.70
N PHE A 310 -12.66 -1.40 -4.91
CA PHE A 310 -12.19 -2.04 -3.67
C PHE A 310 -12.38 -3.54 -3.82
N ALA A 311 -11.34 -4.25 -4.23
CA ALA A 311 -11.48 -5.65 -4.59
C ALA A 311 -10.35 -6.57 -4.13
N GLU A 312 -10.68 -7.85 -3.94
CA GLU A 312 -9.73 -8.91 -3.59
C GLU A 312 -8.94 -8.63 -2.31
N ASN A 313 -9.42 -7.73 -1.44
CA ASN A 313 -8.75 -7.40 -0.19
C ASN A 313 -9.10 -8.44 0.88
N TYR A 314 -8.13 -8.75 1.74
CA TYR A 314 -8.36 -9.52 2.95
C TYR A 314 -8.46 -8.56 4.13
N VAL A 315 -9.64 -8.47 4.72
CA VAL A 315 -9.99 -7.51 5.76
C VAL A 315 -10.34 -8.27 7.04
N ALA A 316 -9.40 -8.33 7.98
CA ALA A 316 -9.59 -9.05 9.23
C ALA A 316 -9.53 -8.12 10.44
N ARG A 317 -10.32 -8.40 11.48
CA ARG A 317 -10.37 -7.55 12.69
C ARG A 317 -10.55 -6.08 12.38
N ASN A 318 -11.36 -5.80 11.37
CA ASN A 318 -11.64 -4.41 11.06
C ASN A 318 -12.78 -3.95 11.95
N SER A 319 -12.72 -2.70 12.39
CA SER A 319 -13.82 -2.08 13.12
C SER A 319 -14.98 -1.72 12.20
N SER A 320 -14.73 -1.06 11.06
CA SER A 320 -15.72 -0.96 9.98
C SER A 320 -15.08 -0.55 8.65
N ALA A 321 -15.61 -1.08 7.54
CA ALA A 321 -15.33 -0.57 6.21
C ALA A 321 -16.44 0.41 5.83
N THR A 322 -16.13 1.71 5.92
CA THR A 322 -17.06 2.79 5.58
C THR A 322 -16.90 3.18 4.12
N LEU A 323 -18.02 3.14 3.38
CA LEU A 323 -18.14 3.56 2.00
C LEU A 323 -19.13 4.73 1.93
N THR A 324 -18.65 5.94 1.65
CA THR A 324 -19.52 7.04 1.23
C THR A 324 -19.45 7.14 -0.29
N ILE A 325 -20.52 6.77 -1.00
CA ILE A 325 -20.54 6.66 -2.47
C ILE A 325 -21.46 7.71 -3.12
N TRP A 326 -21.22 7.95 -4.41
CA TRP A 326 -22.02 8.89 -5.19
C TRP A 326 -23.43 8.36 -5.38
N GLY A 327 -24.42 9.15 -4.97
CA GLY A 327 -25.83 8.84 -5.16
C GLY A 327 -26.36 9.20 -6.54
N ALA A 328 -27.53 8.64 -6.88
CA ALA A 328 -28.26 9.05 -8.08
C ALA A 328 -28.70 10.52 -7.98
N GLY A 329 -28.79 11.18 -9.14
CA GLY A 329 -29.16 12.60 -9.22
C GLY A 329 -28.01 13.57 -8.94
N GLU A 330 -26.77 13.10 -8.85
CA GLU A 330 -25.60 13.97 -8.91
C GLU A 330 -25.59 14.75 -10.23
N THR A 331 -25.47 16.08 -10.14
CA THR A 331 -25.45 16.99 -11.30
C THR A 331 -24.22 17.88 -11.35
N ALA A 332 -23.52 18.08 -10.24
CA ALA A 332 -22.29 18.87 -10.20
C ALA A 332 -21.09 18.07 -10.75
N PHE A 333 -21.18 16.74 -10.69
CA PHE A 333 -20.15 15.85 -11.18
C PHE A 333 -20.73 14.68 -11.98
N THR A 334 -20.04 14.21 -13.00
CA THR A 334 -20.38 12.95 -13.66
C THR A 334 -19.32 11.95 -13.27
N PRO A 335 -19.57 11.05 -12.29
CA PRO A 335 -18.58 10.08 -11.92
C PRO A 335 -18.14 9.26 -13.13
N PRO A 336 -16.83 9.03 -13.28
CA PRO A 336 -16.25 8.42 -14.49
C PRO A 336 -16.69 6.96 -14.65
N GLY A 337 -17.23 6.36 -13.60
CA GLY A 337 -17.77 5.02 -13.63
C GLY A 337 -18.52 4.63 -12.35
N ALA A 338 -18.77 3.32 -12.25
CA ALA A 338 -19.33 2.67 -11.09
C ALA A 338 -18.35 2.67 -9.91
N THR A 339 -18.88 2.70 -8.70
CA THR A 339 -18.18 2.22 -7.51
C THR A 339 -18.31 0.70 -7.49
N ILE A 340 -17.18 0.00 -7.37
CA ILE A 340 -17.11 -1.46 -7.44
C ILE A 340 -16.44 -1.99 -6.17
N VAL A 341 -17.15 -2.86 -5.45
CA VAL A 341 -16.67 -3.53 -4.23
C VAL A 341 -16.91 -5.02 -4.37
N ARG A 342 -15.86 -5.80 -4.66
CA ARG A 342 -16.04 -7.23 -4.98
C ARG A 342 -14.90 -8.14 -4.59
N ASP A 343 -15.19 -9.43 -4.47
CA ASP A 343 -14.19 -10.47 -4.21
C ASP A 343 -13.38 -10.25 -2.93
N ASN A 344 -13.87 -9.42 -1.99
CA ASN A 344 -13.17 -9.18 -0.73
C ASN A 344 -13.51 -10.27 0.28
N THR A 345 -12.58 -10.56 1.16
CA THR A 345 -12.80 -11.44 2.33
C THR A 345 -12.83 -10.60 3.58
N PHE A 346 -13.98 -10.53 4.24
CA PHE A 346 -14.14 -9.90 5.54
C PHE A 346 -14.33 -10.95 6.63
N VAL A 347 -13.48 -10.95 7.65
CA VAL A 347 -13.53 -11.96 8.72
C VAL A 347 -13.23 -11.34 10.09
N TYR A 348 -13.76 -11.96 11.15
CA TYR A 348 -13.55 -11.54 12.54
C TYR A 348 -13.81 -10.04 12.76
N GLN A 349 -14.97 -9.54 12.33
CA GLN A 349 -15.32 -8.13 12.51
C GLN A 349 -15.43 -7.77 14.00
N ASP A 350 -14.73 -6.72 14.43
CA ASP A 350 -14.70 -6.35 15.86
C ASP A 350 -15.93 -5.54 16.30
N ASN A 351 -16.57 -4.82 15.36
CA ASN A 351 -17.87 -4.17 15.59
C ASN A 351 -19.03 -4.93 14.94
N TRP A 352 -20.24 -4.44 15.22
CA TRP A 352 -21.49 -5.01 14.72
C TRP A 352 -21.71 -4.91 13.21
N HIS A 353 -20.89 -4.20 12.42
CA HIS A 353 -21.11 -4.03 10.98
C HIS A 353 -19.83 -4.29 10.17
N TYR A 354 -19.95 -5.11 9.14
CA TYR A 354 -18.89 -5.32 8.15
C TYR A 354 -18.66 -4.08 7.30
N LEU A 355 -19.78 -3.52 6.81
CA LEU A 355 -19.80 -2.36 5.94
C LEU A 355 -20.73 -1.30 6.52
N ASP A 356 -20.28 -0.06 6.47
CA ASP A 356 -21.12 1.11 6.63
C ASP A 356 -21.27 1.80 5.27
N LEU A 357 -22.46 1.73 4.67
CA LEU A 357 -22.76 2.31 3.37
C LEU A 357 -23.55 3.60 3.51
N TYR A 358 -23.01 4.67 2.92
CA TYR A 358 -23.63 5.99 2.84
C TYR A 358 -23.74 6.42 1.38
N SER A 359 -24.86 7.02 0.98
CA SER A 359 -25.03 7.59 -0.38
C SER A 359 -25.34 9.08 -0.31
N MET A 360 -24.68 9.90 -1.13
CA MET A 360 -24.99 11.33 -1.21
C MET A 360 -24.57 11.93 -2.56
N THR A 361 -25.12 13.11 -2.85
CA THR A 361 -24.64 13.99 -3.94
C THR A 361 -23.86 15.16 -3.34
N THR A 362 -23.20 15.94 -4.19
CA THR A 362 -22.39 17.12 -3.84
C THR A 362 -23.17 18.15 -3.05
N THR A 363 -24.47 18.30 -3.35
CA THR A 363 -25.38 19.27 -2.72
C THR A 363 -26.32 18.63 -1.70
N GLY A 364 -26.33 17.31 -1.60
CA GLY A 364 -27.17 16.54 -0.70
C GLY A 364 -26.56 16.37 0.70
N LEU A 365 -27.40 15.95 1.64
CA LEU A 365 -26.93 15.52 2.96
C LEU A 365 -26.40 14.09 2.89
N LEU A 366 -25.55 13.70 3.86
CA LEU A 366 -25.10 12.32 3.97
C LEU A 366 -26.33 11.39 4.09
N GLY A 367 -26.39 10.38 3.22
CA GLY A 367 -27.47 9.40 3.18
C GLY A 367 -28.77 9.89 2.55
N SER A 368 -28.83 11.11 1.97
CA SER A 368 -30.07 11.62 1.38
C SER A 368 -30.34 11.10 -0.04
N ALA A 369 -29.32 10.61 -0.74
CA ALA A 369 -29.45 10.26 -2.15
C ALA A 369 -29.80 8.77 -2.34
N PRO A 370 -30.62 8.42 -3.35
CA PRO A 370 -30.76 7.04 -3.82
C PRO A 370 -29.43 6.49 -4.36
N LEU A 371 -29.33 5.18 -4.52
CA LEU A 371 -28.17 4.53 -5.13
C LEU A 371 -28.15 4.74 -6.65
N ARG A 372 -26.94 4.73 -7.23
CA ARG A 372 -26.81 4.68 -8.69
C ARG A 372 -27.10 3.27 -9.20
N PRO A 373 -27.80 3.13 -10.33
CA PRO A 373 -28.12 1.82 -10.93
C PRO A 373 -26.89 0.97 -11.26
N GLY A 374 -25.78 1.59 -11.65
CA GLY A 374 -24.59 0.89 -12.14
C GLY A 374 -23.52 0.59 -11.10
N ASP A 375 -23.69 1.03 -9.84
CA ASP A 375 -22.75 0.66 -8.78
C ASP A 375 -22.86 -0.85 -8.50
N LEU A 376 -21.74 -1.46 -8.07
CA LEU A 376 -21.64 -2.89 -7.82
C LEU A 376 -20.98 -3.13 -6.46
N ILE A 377 -21.70 -3.79 -5.56
CA ILE A 377 -21.14 -4.41 -4.37
C ILE A 377 -21.58 -5.87 -4.46
N ASP A 378 -20.67 -6.81 -4.67
CA ASP A 378 -21.03 -8.22 -4.90
C ASP A 378 -19.84 -9.19 -4.77
N ASP A 379 -20.08 -10.49 -4.80
CA ASP A 379 -19.05 -11.55 -4.78
C ASP A 379 -18.11 -11.48 -3.56
N ASN A 380 -18.54 -10.92 -2.44
CA ASN A 380 -17.74 -10.81 -1.21
C ASN A 380 -17.98 -12.01 -0.26
N TYR A 381 -16.98 -12.34 0.54
CA TYR A 381 -17.08 -13.29 1.65
C TYR A 381 -17.19 -12.56 2.98
N TYR A 382 -18.19 -12.92 3.80
CA TYR A 382 -18.35 -12.41 5.16
C TYR A 382 -18.29 -13.55 6.19
N GLY A 383 -17.45 -13.38 7.20
CA GLY A 383 -17.28 -14.32 8.30
C GLY A 383 -18.38 -14.17 9.36
N GLU A 384 -19.39 -15.03 9.32
CA GLU A 384 -20.52 -15.05 10.26
C GLU A 384 -21.39 -13.77 10.19
N ASP A 385 -22.64 -13.90 10.66
CA ASP A 385 -23.62 -12.82 10.93
C ASP A 385 -23.43 -11.49 10.17
N VAL A 386 -23.64 -11.51 8.85
CA VAL A 386 -23.52 -10.29 8.03
C VAL A 386 -24.44 -9.19 8.52
N ARG A 387 -23.86 -8.02 8.74
CA ARG A 387 -24.57 -6.81 9.17
C ARG A 387 -24.00 -5.59 8.46
N VAL A 388 -24.89 -4.78 7.93
CA VAL A 388 -24.57 -3.57 7.19
C VAL A 388 -25.31 -2.40 7.77
N LYS A 389 -24.57 -1.35 8.14
CA LYS A 389 -25.18 -0.05 8.39
C LYS A 389 -25.48 0.58 7.06
N TYR A 390 -26.72 0.96 6.86
CA TYR A 390 -27.19 1.42 5.57
C TYR A 390 -27.87 2.76 5.76
N TRP A 391 -27.25 3.83 5.23
CA TRP A 391 -27.82 5.17 5.26
C TRP A 391 -27.89 5.74 3.85
N VAL A 392 -29.05 5.58 3.23
CA VAL A 392 -29.30 5.83 1.81
C VAL A 392 -30.76 6.26 1.66
N ALA A 393 -31.06 7.11 0.68
CA ALA A 393 -32.41 7.57 0.38
C ALA A 393 -33.21 8.02 1.62
N GLU A 394 -32.56 8.81 2.50
CA GLU A 394 -33.11 9.36 3.75
C GLU A 394 -33.48 8.34 4.83
N GLN A 395 -33.08 7.08 4.65
CA GLN A 395 -33.35 5.98 5.58
C GLN A 395 -32.06 5.58 6.32
N THR A 396 -32.16 5.24 7.60
CA THR A 396 -31.07 4.61 8.36
C THR A 396 -31.50 3.24 8.84
N LEU A 397 -30.85 2.20 8.32
CA LEU A 397 -31.17 0.80 8.56
C LEU A 397 -29.94 0.03 9.05
N SER A 398 -30.19 -1.08 9.73
CA SER A 398 -29.19 -2.12 10.03
C SER A 398 -29.67 -3.41 9.38
N LEU A 399 -29.11 -3.73 8.22
CA LEU A 399 -29.49 -4.88 7.41
C LEU A 399 -28.70 -6.10 7.88
N LYS A 400 -29.39 -7.18 8.22
CA LYS A 400 -28.81 -8.34 8.95
C LYS A 400 -28.71 -9.61 8.11
N SER A 401 -28.89 -9.51 6.81
CA SER A 401 -28.74 -10.61 5.87
C SER A 401 -28.46 -10.09 4.47
N LEU A 402 -27.78 -10.89 3.64
CA LEU A 402 -27.54 -10.57 2.24
C LEU A 402 -28.86 -10.34 1.50
N ALA A 403 -29.86 -11.21 1.71
CA ALA A 403 -31.18 -11.05 1.08
C ALA A 403 -31.87 -9.73 1.43
N ALA A 404 -31.79 -9.28 2.69
CA ALA A 404 -32.33 -7.98 3.08
C ALA A 404 -31.56 -6.83 2.42
N TRP A 405 -30.23 -6.96 2.29
CA TRP A 405 -29.41 -5.97 1.63
C TRP A 405 -29.65 -5.87 0.12
N THR A 406 -29.71 -7.01 -0.57
CA THR A 406 -30.07 -7.07 -2.00
C THR A 406 -31.44 -6.46 -2.27
N ALA A 407 -32.45 -6.83 -1.47
CA ALA A 407 -33.80 -6.29 -1.64
C ALA A 407 -33.87 -4.79 -1.37
N GLN A 408 -33.21 -4.30 -0.30
CA GLN A 408 -33.23 -2.90 0.07
C GLN A 408 -32.53 -2.02 -0.97
N SER A 409 -31.34 -2.43 -1.42
CA SER A 409 -30.58 -1.69 -2.44
C SER A 409 -31.31 -1.60 -3.78
N GLN A 410 -32.10 -2.62 -4.16
CA GLN A 410 -32.98 -2.57 -5.32
C GLN A 410 -34.10 -1.54 -5.17
N GLN A 411 -34.73 -1.47 -4.00
CA GLN A 411 -35.75 -0.48 -3.70
C GLN A 411 -35.20 0.94 -3.77
N ASP A 412 -33.95 1.14 -3.34
CA ASP A 412 -33.30 2.45 -3.29
C ASP A 412 -32.54 2.81 -4.60
N GLY A 413 -32.83 2.13 -5.71
CA GLY A 413 -32.44 2.54 -7.06
C GLY A 413 -31.27 1.78 -7.69
N ASN A 414 -30.65 0.82 -7.00
CA ASN A 414 -29.63 -0.04 -7.61
C ASN A 414 -30.27 -1.23 -8.33
N VAL A 415 -30.21 -1.28 -9.67
CA VAL A 415 -30.93 -2.31 -10.44
C VAL A 415 -30.34 -3.72 -10.29
N LEU A 416 -29.08 -3.84 -9.91
CA LEU A 416 -28.41 -5.13 -9.73
C LEU A 416 -28.80 -5.77 -8.39
N GLY A 417 -29.01 -4.92 -7.37
CA GLY A 417 -29.08 -5.34 -5.98
C GLY A 417 -27.69 -5.68 -5.46
N PHE A 418 -27.30 -5.04 -4.37
CA PHE A 418 -26.02 -5.30 -3.74
C PHE A 418 -26.00 -6.68 -3.08
N ASP A 419 -24.86 -7.34 -3.23
CA ASP A 419 -24.44 -8.55 -2.54
C ASP A 419 -25.31 -9.79 -2.78
N GLY A 420 -25.91 -9.86 -3.97
CA GLY A 420 -26.75 -10.99 -4.38
C GLY A 420 -26.00 -12.31 -4.58
N HIS A 421 -24.69 -12.26 -4.84
CA HIS A 421 -23.82 -13.43 -5.06
C HIS A 421 -22.75 -13.59 -3.97
N SER A 422 -22.68 -12.66 -3.03
CA SER A 422 -21.85 -12.76 -1.84
C SER A 422 -22.23 -13.98 -0.98
N VAL A 423 -21.30 -14.42 -0.14
CA VAL A 423 -21.48 -15.59 0.73
C VAL A 423 -21.18 -15.24 2.18
N VAL A 424 -21.97 -15.83 3.09
CA VAL A 424 -21.69 -15.81 4.53
C VAL A 424 -21.27 -17.21 4.94
N GLY A 425 -20.12 -17.31 5.59
CA GLY A 425 -19.55 -18.59 6.05
C GLY A 425 -18.90 -18.46 7.42
N PRO A 426 -18.36 -19.55 7.99
CA PRO A 426 -17.65 -19.47 9.26
C PRO A 426 -16.37 -18.63 9.16
N ASN A 427 -15.95 -18.03 10.26
CA ASN A 427 -14.61 -17.45 10.31
C ASN A 427 -13.52 -18.53 10.13
N PRO A 428 -12.38 -18.22 9.48
CA PRO A 428 -11.30 -19.17 9.25
C PRO A 428 -10.64 -19.56 10.58
N THR A 429 -10.45 -20.87 10.83
CA THR A 429 -9.80 -21.38 12.05
C THR A 429 -8.36 -21.82 11.82
N ALA A 430 -7.97 -22.05 10.57
CA ALA A 430 -6.60 -22.35 10.18
C ALA A 430 -5.88 -21.07 9.75
N SER A 431 -4.54 -21.06 9.88
CA SER A 431 -3.75 -19.91 9.46
C SER A 431 -3.92 -19.60 7.97
N VAL A 432 -3.98 -18.31 7.64
CA VAL A 432 -3.97 -17.81 6.26
C VAL A 432 -2.67 -17.06 6.03
N VAL A 433 -1.96 -17.39 4.95
CA VAL A 433 -0.63 -16.86 4.66
C VAL A 433 -0.63 -16.26 3.26
N PHE A 434 -0.12 -15.03 3.14
CA PHE A 434 0.13 -14.38 1.87
C PHE A 434 1.62 -14.15 1.72
N ALA A 435 2.22 -14.79 0.72
CA ALA A 435 3.62 -14.59 0.33
C ALA A 435 3.69 -13.68 -0.91
N LEU A 436 4.32 -12.52 -0.75
CA LEU A 436 4.27 -11.43 -1.71
C LEU A 436 5.68 -11.19 -2.29
N PRO A 437 5.98 -11.61 -3.54
CA PRO A 437 7.30 -11.43 -4.14
C PRO A 437 7.56 -10.00 -4.61
N ASN A 438 8.79 -9.51 -4.36
CA ASN A 438 9.18 -8.16 -4.72
C ASN A 438 9.60 -8.04 -6.19
N ALA A 439 8.98 -7.10 -6.92
CA ALA A 439 9.22 -6.87 -8.33
C ALA A 439 10.46 -6.00 -8.62
N TYR A 440 11.12 -5.42 -7.63
CA TYR A 440 12.38 -4.70 -7.81
C TYR A 440 13.60 -5.54 -7.45
N GLU A 441 13.46 -6.46 -6.50
CA GLU A 441 14.54 -7.29 -5.96
C GLU A 441 14.11 -8.76 -5.90
N PRO A 442 14.47 -9.59 -6.90
CA PRO A 442 14.23 -11.04 -6.84
C PRO A 442 14.80 -11.66 -5.56
N GLY A 443 14.05 -12.57 -4.94
CA GLY A 443 14.42 -13.17 -3.66
C GLY A 443 14.06 -12.33 -2.42
N ARG A 444 13.63 -11.08 -2.59
CA ARG A 444 12.97 -10.31 -1.52
C ARG A 444 11.46 -10.51 -1.61
N GLY A 445 10.80 -10.54 -0.46
CA GLY A 445 9.34 -10.55 -0.41
C GLY A 445 8.79 -10.16 0.96
N HIS A 446 7.48 -9.96 1.03
CA HIS A 446 6.76 -9.70 2.27
C HIS A 446 5.83 -10.87 2.58
N LEU A 447 5.66 -11.15 3.87
CA LEU A 447 4.67 -12.09 4.36
C LEU A 447 3.60 -11.35 5.16
N ALA A 448 2.34 -11.73 4.97
CA ALA A 448 1.25 -11.42 5.90
C ALA A 448 0.65 -12.74 6.39
N ILE A 449 0.71 -13.00 7.69
CA ILE A 449 0.29 -14.23 8.31
C ILE A 449 -0.83 -13.91 9.31
N TYR A 450 -1.99 -14.51 9.07
CA TYR A 450 -3.15 -14.48 9.96
C TYR A 450 -3.25 -15.84 10.65
N ASN A 451 -2.68 -15.95 11.85
CA ASN A 451 -2.56 -17.15 12.66
C ASN A 451 -3.82 -17.42 13.51
N TRP A 452 -4.94 -17.71 12.84
CA TRP A 452 -6.21 -18.01 13.50
C TRP A 452 -6.17 -19.28 14.36
N ALA A 453 -5.23 -20.18 14.09
CA ALA A 453 -5.02 -21.39 14.87
C ALA A 453 -4.37 -21.12 16.23
N GLY A 454 -3.81 -19.91 16.45
CA GLY A 454 -3.03 -19.59 17.65
C GLY A 454 -1.78 -20.48 17.80
N ALA A 455 -1.24 -20.96 16.68
CA ALA A 455 -0.09 -21.85 16.67
C ALA A 455 1.19 -21.06 16.97
N ALA A 456 2.15 -21.68 17.68
CA ALA A 456 3.45 -21.04 17.92
C ALA A 456 4.23 -20.81 16.61
N GLU A 457 3.99 -21.67 15.62
CA GLU A 457 4.57 -21.62 14.28
C GLU A 457 3.50 -21.91 13.23
N THR A 458 3.62 -21.27 12.07
CA THR A 458 2.76 -21.49 10.90
C THR A 458 3.59 -22.01 9.73
N LEU A 459 3.08 -23.00 9.00
CA LEU A 459 3.71 -23.46 7.76
C LEU A 459 3.52 -22.43 6.65
N VAL A 460 4.62 -21.95 6.08
CA VAL A 460 4.67 -20.91 5.06
C VAL A 460 5.39 -21.44 3.82
N ASP A 461 4.72 -21.38 2.68
CA ASP A 461 5.34 -21.63 1.38
C ASP A 461 6.06 -20.36 0.87
N LEU A 462 7.38 -20.44 0.71
CA LEU A 462 8.23 -19.36 0.20
C LEU A 462 8.53 -19.49 -1.30
N ALA A 463 8.02 -20.51 -1.99
CA ALA A 463 8.26 -20.72 -3.42
C ALA A 463 7.89 -19.52 -4.31
N PRO A 464 6.86 -18.69 -3.98
CA PRO A 464 6.61 -17.47 -4.73
C PRO A 464 7.75 -16.45 -4.67
N ILE A 465 8.57 -16.47 -3.62
CA ILE A 465 9.62 -15.48 -3.32
C ILE A 465 11.01 -16.05 -3.66
N LEU A 466 11.28 -17.30 -3.29
CA LEU A 466 12.60 -17.93 -3.34
C LEU A 466 12.57 -19.20 -4.19
N PRO A 467 13.55 -19.39 -5.09
CA PRO A 467 13.77 -20.69 -5.70
C PRO A 467 14.36 -21.68 -4.66
N PRO A 468 14.10 -22.99 -4.80
CA PRO A 468 14.75 -24.02 -3.98
C PRO A 468 16.28 -23.93 -4.06
N GLY A 469 16.95 -24.10 -2.92
CA GLY A 469 18.39 -23.93 -2.73
C GLY A 469 18.82 -22.52 -2.32
N SER A 470 17.93 -21.52 -2.32
CA SER A 470 18.27 -20.17 -1.88
C SER A 470 18.41 -20.08 -0.37
N ALA A 471 19.53 -19.50 0.08
CA ALA A 471 19.68 -19.07 1.47
C ALA A 471 18.86 -17.80 1.73
N PHE A 472 18.24 -17.71 2.90
CA PHE A 472 17.38 -16.59 3.27
C PHE A 472 17.51 -16.20 4.75
N GLY A 473 17.11 -14.96 5.04
CA GLY A 473 16.77 -14.50 6.37
C GLY A 473 15.34 -13.96 6.38
N LEU A 474 14.65 -14.20 7.49
CA LEU A 474 13.32 -13.69 7.78
C LEU A 474 13.42 -12.63 8.88
N TYR A 475 12.94 -11.43 8.61
CA TYR A 475 13.11 -10.27 9.49
C TYR A 475 11.77 -9.69 9.91
N ASP A 476 11.70 -9.22 11.15
CA ASP A 476 10.63 -8.34 11.61
C ASP A 476 10.73 -7.00 10.82
N PRO A 477 9.65 -6.52 10.19
CA PRO A 477 9.67 -5.24 9.48
C PRO A 477 10.12 -4.05 10.35
N GLN A 478 9.82 -4.06 11.65
CA GLN A 478 10.21 -3.01 12.60
C GLN A 478 11.65 -3.19 13.13
N ASN A 479 12.33 -4.27 12.74
CA ASN A 479 13.74 -4.55 13.08
C ASN A 479 14.48 -5.14 11.86
N LEU A 480 14.26 -4.56 10.67
CA LEU A 480 14.75 -5.13 9.39
C LEU A 480 16.28 -5.29 9.34
N PHE A 481 17.01 -4.39 9.98
CA PHE A 481 18.48 -4.36 9.98
C PHE A 481 19.10 -5.03 11.22
N GLY A 482 18.28 -5.60 12.10
CA GLY A 482 18.73 -6.36 13.27
C GLY A 482 18.93 -7.85 12.96
N GLU A 483 18.91 -8.66 14.01
CA GLU A 483 19.00 -10.12 13.86
C GLU A 483 17.74 -10.69 13.18
N PRO A 484 17.89 -11.62 12.22
CA PRO A 484 16.77 -12.31 11.63
C PRO A 484 16.05 -13.18 12.66
N VAL A 485 14.73 -13.24 12.57
CA VAL A 485 13.86 -14.12 13.35
C VAL A 485 14.09 -15.59 12.99
N LEU A 486 14.43 -15.85 11.72
CA LEU A 486 14.74 -17.18 11.20
C LEU A 486 15.71 -17.06 10.02
N THR A 487 16.67 -17.98 9.92
CA THR A 487 17.55 -18.13 8.75
C THR A 487 17.55 -19.57 8.29
N GLY A 488 17.85 -19.79 7.01
CA GLY A 488 17.95 -21.14 6.48
C GLY A 488 18.22 -21.18 4.99
N THR A 489 18.08 -22.38 4.42
CA THR A 489 18.05 -22.63 2.98
C THR A 489 16.67 -23.16 2.64
N PHE A 490 15.97 -22.49 1.72
CA PHE A 490 14.66 -22.92 1.28
C PHE A 490 14.83 -24.16 0.40
N ASP A 491 14.30 -25.31 0.81
CA ASP A 491 14.45 -26.58 0.10
C ASP A 491 13.34 -26.84 -0.93
N GLY A 492 12.36 -25.93 -1.02
CA GLY A 492 11.18 -26.05 -1.86
C GLY A 492 9.93 -26.51 -1.13
N GLU A 493 10.02 -26.86 0.16
CA GLU A 493 8.89 -27.27 0.98
C GLU A 493 8.46 -26.17 1.96
N PRO A 494 7.18 -26.14 2.39
CA PRO A 494 6.71 -25.16 3.37
C PRO A 494 7.53 -25.18 4.68
N LEU A 495 7.91 -24.00 5.12
CA LEU A 495 8.75 -23.76 6.30
C LEU A 495 7.91 -23.44 7.53
N ALA A 496 8.28 -24.00 8.69
CA ALA A 496 7.71 -23.56 9.98
C ALA A 496 8.25 -22.18 10.35
N VAL A 497 7.38 -21.18 10.31
CA VAL A 497 7.71 -19.78 10.61
C VAL A 497 7.13 -19.41 11.98
N PRO A 498 7.92 -18.82 12.91
CA PRO A 498 7.40 -18.34 14.18
C PRO A 498 6.22 -17.37 14.00
N THR A 499 5.17 -17.54 14.79
CA THR A 499 3.98 -16.69 14.76
C THR A 499 3.56 -16.34 16.19
N PRO A 500 4.24 -15.37 16.84
CA PRO A 500 4.03 -15.07 18.26
C PRO A 500 2.69 -14.40 18.57
N ALA A 501 1.99 -13.91 17.54
CA ALA A 501 0.72 -13.22 17.65
C ALA A 501 -0.28 -13.76 16.61
N GLU A 502 -1.54 -13.33 16.72
CA GLU A 502 -2.60 -13.70 15.77
C GLU A 502 -2.35 -13.10 14.38
N PHE A 503 -1.72 -11.93 14.30
CA PHE A 503 -1.22 -11.39 13.05
C PHE A 503 0.28 -11.14 13.14
N GLN A 504 0.97 -11.51 12.07
CA GLN A 504 2.39 -11.27 11.93
C GLN A 504 2.71 -10.90 10.49
N SER A 505 3.62 -9.95 10.32
CA SER A 505 4.25 -9.69 9.02
C SER A 505 5.75 -9.90 9.12
N TYR A 506 6.36 -10.27 8.00
CA TYR A 506 7.79 -10.47 7.89
C TYR A 506 8.33 -9.99 6.55
N VAL A 507 9.62 -9.69 6.51
CA VAL A 507 10.38 -9.45 5.29
C VAL A 507 11.30 -10.65 5.06
N VAL A 508 11.17 -11.26 3.89
CA VAL A 508 12.11 -12.27 3.40
C VAL A 508 13.19 -11.55 2.61
N LEU A 509 14.46 -11.78 2.98
CA LEU A 509 15.61 -11.31 2.23
C LEU A 509 16.51 -12.50 1.85
N PRO A 510 17.19 -12.46 0.69
CA PRO A 510 18.28 -13.39 0.42
C PRO A 510 19.33 -13.27 1.52
N ALA A 511 19.84 -14.39 2.03
CA ALA A 511 20.90 -14.35 3.03
C ALA A 511 22.14 -13.70 2.41
N VAL A 512 22.74 -12.75 3.13
CA VAL A 512 24.03 -12.18 2.76
C VAL A 512 25.10 -13.19 3.16
N PRO A 513 25.94 -13.71 2.24
CA PRO A 513 26.84 -14.80 2.56
C PRO A 513 27.85 -14.48 3.68
N ASP A 514 28.18 -13.20 3.88
CA ASP A 514 29.21 -12.70 4.80
C ASP A 514 29.26 -11.15 4.71
N GLN A 515 29.58 -10.44 5.80
CA GLN A 515 29.94 -9.01 5.83
C GLN A 515 31.01 -8.62 4.77
N ALA A 516 31.85 -9.56 4.34
CA ALA A 516 32.86 -9.38 3.29
C ALA A 516 32.29 -9.07 1.89
N HIS A 517 31.00 -9.31 1.65
CA HIS A 517 30.33 -9.06 0.36
C HIS A 517 29.40 -7.83 0.39
N VAL A 518 29.39 -7.06 1.49
CA VAL A 518 28.66 -5.79 1.55
C VAL A 518 29.22 -4.86 0.48
N CYS A 519 28.31 -4.23 -0.28
CA CYS A 519 28.65 -3.40 -1.43
C CYS A 519 29.33 -4.11 -2.62
N ASP A 520 29.33 -5.44 -2.70
CA ASP A 520 29.85 -6.14 -3.88
C ASP A 520 28.97 -5.83 -5.12
N PRO A 521 29.51 -5.13 -6.14
CA PRO A 521 28.75 -4.76 -7.33
C PRO A 521 28.39 -5.96 -8.22
N ASP A 522 29.04 -7.12 -8.06
CA ASP A 522 28.65 -8.36 -8.74
C ASP A 522 27.47 -9.04 -8.02
N TYR A 523 27.32 -8.82 -6.70
CA TYR A 523 26.12 -9.18 -5.93
C TYR A 523 24.94 -8.24 -6.21
N ALA A 524 25.22 -6.98 -6.54
CA ALA A 524 24.24 -5.97 -6.94
C ALA A 524 23.54 -6.23 -8.29
N ARG A 525 23.94 -7.28 -9.01
CA ARG A 525 23.36 -7.66 -10.31
C ARG A 525 22.43 -8.88 -10.21
N PRO A 526 21.24 -8.78 -9.60
CA PRO A 526 20.14 -9.53 -10.17
C PRO A 526 19.86 -8.86 -11.51
N GLY A 527 20.29 -9.49 -12.61
CA GLY A 527 19.78 -9.11 -13.91
C GLY A 527 18.25 -9.05 -13.83
N LEU A 528 17.65 -8.05 -14.47
CA LEU A 528 16.21 -8.00 -14.77
C LEU A 528 15.79 -9.15 -15.73
N ALA A 529 16.37 -10.33 -15.56
CA ALA A 529 16.13 -11.52 -16.32
C ALA A 529 14.79 -12.11 -15.86
N GLY A 530 13.72 -11.61 -16.48
CA GLY A 530 12.46 -12.29 -16.75
C GLY A 530 11.96 -13.26 -15.69
N TYR A 531 11.50 -12.75 -14.55
CA TYR A 531 10.51 -13.47 -13.76
C TYR A 531 9.12 -13.00 -14.20
N LEU A 532 8.36 -13.93 -14.78
CA LEU A 532 6.94 -13.75 -15.05
C LEU A 532 6.23 -13.54 -13.71
N VAL A 533 5.58 -12.39 -13.54
CA VAL A 533 4.61 -12.21 -12.45
C VAL A 533 3.44 -13.11 -12.78
N TRP A 534 3.36 -14.25 -12.11
CA TRP A 534 2.16 -15.08 -12.16
C TRP A 534 1.11 -14.39 -11.29
N PRO A 535 -0.04 -13.95 -11.86
CA PRO A 535 -1.19 -13.76 -11.01
C PRO A 535 -1.56 -15.15 -10.48
N LEU A 536 -1.36 -15.37 -9.19
CA LEU A 536 -2.07 -16.41 -8.46
C LEU A 536 -3.55 -16.07 -8.63
N LEU A 537 -4.19 -16.75 -9.57
CA LEU A 537 -5.62 -17.02 -9.48
C LEU A 537 -5.80 -17.70 -8.12
N ALA A 538 -6.32 -16.97 -7.14
CA ALA A 538 -6.92 -17.53 -5.94
C ALA A 538 -8.20 -18.29 -6.34
N LEU A 539 -8.07 -19.35 -7.14
CA LEU A 539 -9.10 -20.37 -7.34
C LEU A 539 -9.11 -21.39 -6.18
N ALA A 540 -8.31 -21.18 -5.14
CA ALA A 540 -8.19 -22.10 -4.00
C ALA A 540 -9.16 -21.83 -2.83
N GLY A 541 -9.88 -20.70 -2.79
CA GLY A 541 -10.86 -20.43 -1.73
C GLY A 541 -12.29 -20.90 -2.02
N SER A 542 -12.72 -20.84 -3.29
CA SER A 542 -14.10 -21.12 -3.70
C SER A 542 -14.31 -22.55 -4.22
N ALA A 543 -13.26 -23.25 -4.67
CA ALA A 543 -13.37 -24.61 -5.18
C ALA A 543 -13.55 -25.68 -4.08
N VAL A 544 -13.03 -25.45 -2.88
CA VAL A 544 -13.15 -26.40 -1.75
C VAL A 544 -14.59 -26.51 -1.24
N TRP A 545 -15.38 -25.43 -1.35
CA TRP A 545 -16.80 -25.43 -0.95
C TRP A 545 -17.76 -25.85 -2.07
N ALA A 546 -17.39 -25.65 -3.35
CA ALA A 546 -18.20 -26.09 -4.48
C ALA A 546 -18.19 -27.62 -4.68
N VAL A 547 -17.07 -28.29 -4.38
CA VAL A 547 -16.97 -29.77 -4.50
C VAL A 547 -17.74 -30.49 -3.39
N ALA A 548 -17.84 -29.90 -2.18
CA ALA A 548 -18.65 -30.45 -1.08
C ALA A 548 -20.16 -30.47 -1.39
N ARG A 549 -20.66 -29.54 -2.22
CA ARG A 549 -22.07 -29.52 -2.67
C ARG A 549 -22.39 -30.50 -3.79
N TRP A 550 -21.40 -30.98 -4.55
CA TRP A 550 -21.64 -31.95 -5.63
C TRP A 550 -21.70 -33.40 -5.13
N LEU A 551 -21.06 -33.72 -4.01
CA LEU A 551 -21.02 -35.08 -3.44
C LEU A 551 -22.09 -35.36 -2.36
N GLY A 552 -22.84 -34.35 -1.90
CA GLY A 552 -23.90 -34.51 -0.89
C GLY A 552 -25.33 -34.68 -1.43
N GLY A 553 -25.53 -34.71 -2.75
CA GLY A 553 -26.85 -34.72 -3.39
C GLY A 553 -27.16 -36.02 -4.13
N ARG A 554 -27.24 -37.14 -3.41
CA ARG A 554 -27.97 -38.33 -3.86
C ARG A 554 -28.78 -38.91 -2.70
N GLY A 555 -30.03 -38.45 -2.64
CA GLY A 555 -31.19 -39.09 -2.04
C GLY A 555 -32.36 -38.79 -2.96
#